data_AF-A0A9E3ESX2-F1
#
_entry.id   AF-A0A9E3ESX2-F1
#
_cell.length_a   1.000
_cell.length_b   1.000
_cell.length_c   1.000
_cell.angle_alpha   90.00
_cell.angle_beta   90.00
_cell.angle_gamma   90.00
#
_symmetry.space_group_name_H-M   'P 1'
#
loop_
_entity.id
_entity.type
_entity.pdbx_description
1 polymer ?
#
loop_
_entity_poly.entity_id
_entity_poly.type
_entity_poly.pdbx_seq_one_letter_code
_entity_poly.pdbx_strand_id
1 'polypeptide(L)' 'RVILEVAAEAQMAVVERPFTPEEAKQAREAFISSAANAATPITAIDGARIGDGRPGPVSRRIAELYLTQSALKAAP' A
#
# COMPACT_ATOMS: atom_id res chain seq x y z
N ARG A 1 1.65 -4.65 10.84
CA ARG A 1 1.77 -3.42 11.66
C ARG A 1 2.68 -2.37 11.02
N VAL A 2 3.84 -2.75 10.44
CA VAL A 2 4.75 -1.81 9.76
C VAL A 2 4.04 -0.84 8.80
N ILE A 3 3.12 -1.31 7.94
CA ILE A 3 2.34 -0.43 7.04
C ILE A 3 1.57 0.67 7.78
N LEU A 4 0.97 0.36 8.93
CA LEU A 4 0.22 1.34 9.73
C LEU A 4 1.17 2.33 10.42
N GLU A 5 2.34 1.86 10.86
CA GLU A 5 3.37 2.69 11.47
C GLU A 5 3.92 3.70 10.44
N VAL A 6 4.34 3.25 9.24
CA VAL A 6 4.81 4.15 8.18
C VAL A 6 3.72 5.10 7.69
N ALA A 7 2.46 4.66 7.62
CA ALA A 7 1.34 5.52 7.24
C ALA A 7 1.15 6.64 8.27
N ALA A 8 1.24 6.32 9.57
CA ALA A 8 1.15 7.31 10.63
C ALA A 8 2.33 8.31 10.58
N GLU A 9 3.56 7.84 10.38
CA GLU A 9 4.75 8.69 10.21
C GLU A 9 4.63 9.61 8.99
N ALA A 10 4.03 9.13 7.91
CA ALA A 10 3.74 9.91 6.71
C ALA A 10 2.48 10.79 6.82
N GLN A 11 1.86 10.87 8.00
CA GLN A 11 0.62 11.61 8.26
C GLN A 11 -0.53 11.23 7.31
N MET A 12 -0.57 9.96 6.89
CA MET A 12 -1.64 9.41 6.07
C MET A 12 -2.77 8.93 6.98
N ALA A 13 -3.99 9.39 6.70
CA ALA A 13 -5.17 8.90 7.39
C ALA A 13 -5.44 7.43 7.00
N VAL A 14 -5.60 6.57 8.01
CA VAL A 14 -5.93 5.16 7.82
C VAL A 14 -7.31 4.89 8.40
N VAL A 15 -8.16 4.21 7.62
CA VAL A 15 -9.49 3.76 8.05
C VAL A 15 -9.55 2.25 7.90
N GLU A 16 -9.65 1.54 9.02
CA GLU A 16 -9.91 0.10 9.02
C GLU A 16 -11.41 -0.14 9.00
N ARG A 17 -11.91 -0.63 7.86
CA ARG A 17 -13.32 -0.99 7.69
C ARG A 17 -13.49 -2.09 6.63
N PRO A 18 -14.62 -2.80 6.63
CA PRO A 18 -15.02 -3.61 5.49
C PRO A 18 -15.17 -2.75 4.23
N PHE A 19 -14.84 -3.33 3.08
CA PHE A 19 -15.06 -2.75 1.74
C PHE A 19 -15.49 -3.85 0.77
N THR A 20 -16.13 -3.48 -0.34
CA THR A 20 -16.54 -4.43 -1.38
C THR A 20 -15.48 -4.53 -2.48
N PRO A 21 -15.43 -5.64 -3.25
CA PRO A 21 -14.58 -5.73 -4.43
C PRO A 21 -14.81 -4.59 -5.44
N GLU A 22 -16.05 -4.13 -5.59
CA GLU A 22 -16.41 -3.00 -6.45
C GLU A 22 -15.79 -1.70 -5.98
N GLU A 23 -15.76 -1.45 -4.67
CA GLU A 23 -15.08 -0.28 -4.09
C GLU A 23 -13.58 -0.35 -4.37
N ALA A 24 -12.95 -1.51 -4.18
CA ALA A 24 -11.53 -1.70 -4.48
C ALA A 24 -11.21 -1.46 -5.96
N LYS A 25 -12.08 -1.92 -6.87
CA LYS A 25 -11.95 -1.69 -8.32
C LYS A 25 -12.07 -0.21 -8.71
N GLN A 26 -12.76 0.61 -7.91
CA GLN A 26 -12.91 2.05 -8.12
C GLN A 26 -11.85 2.89 -7.40
N ALA A 27 -10.94 2.26 -6.66
CA ALA A 27 -9.88 2.97 -5.95
C ALA A 27 -8.95 3.72 -6.92
N ARG A 28 -8.37 4.83 -6.45
CA ARG A 28 -7.33 5.56 -7.19
C ARG A 28 -6.03 4.77 -7.26
N GLU A 29 -5.75 4.03 -6.18
CA GLU A 29 -4.58 3.17 -6.03
C GLU A 29 -4.97 1.97 -5.17
N ALA A 30 -4.30 0.84 -5.38
CA ALA A 30 -4.37 -0.33 -4.52
C ALA A 30 -2.98 -0.97 -4.42
N PHE A 31 -2.68 -1.60 -3.28
CA PHE A 31 -1.46 -2.37 -3.08
C PHE A 31 -1.72 -3.55 -2.16
N ILE A 32 -0.84 -4.55 -2.20
CA ILE A 32 -0.82 -5.66 -1.25
C ILE A 32 0.43 -5.61 -0.39
N SER A 33 0.32 -6.04 0.87
CA SER A 33 1.46 -6.17 1.76
C SER A 33 1.52 -7.57 2.36
N SER A 34 2.72 -8.11 2.51
CA SER A 34 3.01 -9.34 3.23
C SER A 34 4.38 -9.20 3.91
N ALA A 35 4.81 -10.21 4.67
CA ALA A 35 6.17 -10.19 5.24
C ALA A 35 7.27 -10.02 4.17
N ALA A 36 7.05 -10.58 2.97
CA ALA A 36 7.97 -10.50 1.83
C ALA A 36 7.64 -9.35 0.85
N ASN A 37 6.44 -8.76 0.93
CA ASN A 37 5.97 -7.75 -0.02
C ASN A 37 5.85 -6.37 0.67
N ALA A 38 6.76 -5.47 0.32
CA ALA A 38 6.82 -4.09 0.78
C ALA A 38 5.81 -3.19 0.02
N ALA A 39 4.50 -3.42 0.20
CA ALA A 39 3.43 -2.66 -0.46
C ALA A 39 3.49 -2.69 -2.00
N THR A 40 3.40 -3.89 -2.57
CA THR A 40 3.43 -4.10 -4.03
C THR A 40 2.20 -3.49 -4.69
N PRO A 41 2.35 -2.58 -5.67
CA PRO A 41 1.23 -1.93 -6.35
C PRO A 41 0.37 -2.91 -7.16
N ILE A 42 -0.95 -2.73 -7.13
CA ILE A 42 -1.93 -3.45 -7.94
C ILE A 42 -2.51 -2.49 -8.98
N THR A 43 -2.32 -2.81 -10.26
CA THR A 43 -2.78 -1.98 -11.39
C THR A 43 -4.07 -2.48 -12.03
N ALA A 44 -4.51 -3.70 -11.70
CA ALA A 44 -5.79 -4.26 -12.14
C ALA A 44 -6.32 -5.30 -11.14
N ILE A 45 -7.64 -5.38 -10.98
CA ILE A 45 -8.35 -6.40 -10.21
C ILE A 45 -9.43 -7.01 -11.11
N ASP A 46 -9.40 -8.33 -11.33
CA ASP A 46 -10.32 -9.05 -12.22
C ASP A 46 -10.43 -8.44 -13.64
N GLY A 47 -9.30 -7.97 -14.19
CA GLY A 47 -9.26 -7.31 -15.49
C GLY A 47 -9.75 -5.85 -15.48
N ALA A 48 -10.35 -5.36 -14.40
CA ALA A 48 -10.67 -3.95 -14.22
C ALA A 48 -9.41 -3.18 -13.83
N ARG A 49 -9.07 -2.15 -14.61
CA ARG A 49 -7.92 -1.27 -14.34
C ARG A 49 -8.18 -0.43 -13.08
N ILE A 50 -7.19 -0.39 -12.19
CA ILE A 50 -7.20 0.50 -11.01
C ILE A 50 -6.55 1.83 -11.38
N GLY A 51 -7.23 2.94 -11.08
CA GLY A 51 -6.75 4.28 -11.44
C GLY A 51 -6.37 4.41 -12.92
N ASP A 52 -5.13 4.82 -13.19
CA ASP A 52 -4.56 4.94 -14.54
C ASP A 52 -3.82 3.67 -15.01
N GLY A 53 -3.85 2.60 -14.21
CA GLY A 53 -3.15 1.35 -14.48
C GLY A 53 -1.64 1.41 -14.21
N ARG A 54 -1.16 2.41 -13.47
CA ARG A 54 0.26 2.56 -13.10
C ARG A 54 0.42 2.62 -11.57
N PRO A 55 1.59 2.24 -11.03
CA PRO A 55 1.88 2.45 -9.62
C PRO A 55 1.77 3.94 -9.24
N GLY A 56 0.86 4.26 -8.32
CA GLY A 56 0.62 5.62 -7.88
C GLY A 56 1.55 6.09 -6.75
N PRO A 57 1.49 7.39 -6.41
CA PRO A 57 2.37 8.00 -5.42
C PRO A 57 2.20 7.43 -4.01
N VAL A 58 0.99 7.08 -3.58
CA VAL A 58 0.76 6.56 -2.21
C VAL A 58 1.42 5.19 -2.06
N SER A 59 1.20 4.30 -3.02
CA SER A 59 1.76 2.94 -3.01
C SER A 59 3.29 2.97 -3.00
N ARG A 60 3.90 3.82 -3.84
CA ARG A 60 5.37 4.01 -3.87
C ARG A 60 5.90 4.55 -2.55
N ARG A 61 5.25 5.57 -1.99
CA ARG A 61 5.68 6.19 -0.74
C ARG A 61 5.66 5.20 0.42
N ILE A 62 4.59 4.40 0.52
CA ILE A 62 4.48 3.35 1.55
C ILE A 62 5.56 2.28 1.34
N ALA A 63 5.83 1.86 0.10
CA ALA A 63 6.88 0.88 -0.21
C ALA A 63 8.28 1.38 0.21
N GLU A 64 8.62 2.63 -0.12
CA GLU A 64 9.89 3.26 0.27
C GLU A 64 10.04 3.29 1.79
N LEU A 65 9.04 3.79 2.50
CA LEU A 65 9.08 3.90 3.96
C LEU A 65 9.15 2.52 4.63
N TYR A 66 8.42 1.53 4.10
CA TYR A 66 8.47 0.16 4.62
C TYR A 66 9.90 -0.40 4.54
N LEU A 67 10.57 -0.27 3.38
CA LEU A 67 11.93 -0.77 3.20
C LEU A 67 12.92 -0.09 4.15
N THR A 68 12.81 1.23 4.32
CA THR A 68 13.62 1.98 5.28
C THR A 68 13.39 1.47 6.71
N GLN A 69 12.14 1.32 7.12
CA GLN A 69 11.82 0.90 8.49
C GLN A 69 12.20 -0.56 8.76
N SER A 70 11.99 -1.46 7.79
CA SER A 70 12.39 -2.86 7.89
C SER A 70 13.91 -3.02 7.99
N ALA A 71 14.68 -2.21 7.26
CA ALA A 71 16.14 -2.20 7.35
C ALA A 71 16.62 -1.72 8.74
N LEU A 72 16.00 -0.67 9.29
CA LEU A 72 16.31 -0.17 10.63
C LEU A 72 16.03 -1.20 11.73
N LYS A 73 14.93 -1.95 11.63
CA LYS A 73 14.57 -3.00 12.60
C LYS A 73 15.44 -4.26 12.48
N ALA A 74 16.11 -4.45 11.35
CA ALA A 74 17.03 -5.58 11.13
C ALA A 74 18.49 -5.25 11.51
N ALA A 75 18.80 -4.00 11.85
CA ALA A 75 20.11 -3.61 12.35
C ALA A 75 20.34 -4.20 13.78
N PRO A 76 21.56 -4.69 14.08
CA PRO A 76 21.89 -5.35 15.35
C PRO A 76 21.87 -4.41 16.56
#